data_AF-A0A2E0QRV1-F1
#
_entry.id   AF-A0A2E0QRV1-F1
#
_cell.length_a   1.000
_cell.length_b   1.000
_cell.length_c   1.000
_cell.angle_alpha   90.00
_cell.angle_beta   90.00
_cell.angle_gamma   90.00
#
_symmetry.space_group_name_H-M   'P 1'
#
loop_
_entity.id
_entity.type
_entity.pdbx_description
1 polymer ?
#
loop_
_entity_poly.entity_id
_entity_poly.type
_entity_poly.pdbx_seq_one_letter_code
_entity_poly.pdbx_strand_id
1 'polypeptide(L)'
;MSTAPTNTLIQILEAALDLIDTPGNDFTWSSWDDAAEARREITACIQNLQAGQRPEKEDISVLFAPTGPLHELSLSSGWADTFTKLASQYDKVEPLLWKPSED
;
A
#
# COMPACT_ATOMS: atom_id res chain seq x y z
N MET A 1 -23.39 5.24 0.39
CA MET A 1 -22.66 6.01 -0.63
C MET A 1 -21.51 5.13 -1.09
N SER A 2 -21.44 4.76 -2.37
CA SER A 2 -20.34 3.95 -2.88
C SER A 2 -19.13 4.86 -3.08
N THR A 3 -18.08 4.67 -2.27
CA THR A 3 -16.80 5.37 -2.44
C THR A 3 -16.14 4.93 -3.75
N ALA A 4 -15.59 5.87 -4.53
CA ALA A 4 -14.91 5.55 -5.78
C ALA A 4 -13.70 4.63 -5.53
N PRO A 5 -13.35 3.68 -6.42
CA PRO A 5 -12.23 2.76 -6.23
C PRO A 5 -10.91 3.47 -5.89
N THR A 6 -10.64 4.62 -6.50
CA THR A 6 -9.46 5.44 -6.22
C THR A 6 -9.42 5.93 -4.78
N ASN A 7 -10.55 6.41 -4.25
CA ASN A 7 -10.64 6.82 -2.85
C ASN A 7 -10.44 5.64 -1.90
N THR A 8 -10.95 4.46 -2.24
CA THR A 8 -10.71 3.26 -1.42
C THR A 8 -9.23 2.87 -1.43
N LEU A 9 -8.53 2.98 -2.58
CA LEU A 9 -7.09 2.74 -2.63
C LEU A 9 -6.31 3.77 -1.79
N ILE A 10 -6.67 5.05 -1.87
CA ILE A 10 -6.07 6.10 -1.03
C ILE A 10 -6.23 5.75 0.46
N GLN A 11 -7.43 5.33 0.89
CA GLN A 11 -7.67 4.94 2.29
C GLN A 11 -6.83 3.74 2.73
N ILE A 12 -6.58 2.77 1.85
CA ILE A 12 -5.71 1.62 2.14
C ILE A 12 -4.26 2.09 2.31
N LEU A 13 -3.78 2.98 1.46
CA LEU A 13 -2.42 3.55 1.53
C LEU A 13 -2.25 4.45 2.77
N GLU A 14 -3.25 5.24 3.13
CA GLU A 14 -3.27 6.04 4.36
C GLU A 14 -3.20 5.13 5.61
N ALA A 15 -3.97 4.04 5.63
CA ALA A 15 -3.90 3.08 6.74
C ALA A 15 -2.55 2.35 6.83
N ALA A 16 -1.90 2.07 5.70
CA ALA A 16 -0.53 1.55 5.69
C ALA A 16 0.46 2.60 6.21
N LEU A 17 0.27 3.87 5.87
CA LEU A 17 1.10 4.97 6.36
C LEU A 17 0.97 5.17 7.88
N ASP A 18 -0.23 5.07 8.44
CA ASP A 18 -0.46 5.11 9.89
C ASP A 18 0.32 4.00 10.64
N LEU A 19 0.41 2.80 10.04
CA LEU A 19 1.20 1.70 10.58
C LEU A 19 2.70 1.98 10.49
N ILE A 20 3.20 2.49 9.36
CA ILE A 20 4.60 2.89 9.15
C ILE A 20 5.02 3.96 10.16
N ASP A 21 4.11 4.87 10.49
CA ASP A 21 4.35 6.00 11.40
C ASP A 21 4.32 5.60 12.88
N THR A 22 3.89 4.39 13.19
CA THR A 22 3.90 3.88 14.55
C THR A 22 5.34 3.66 15.01
N PRO A 23 5.73 4.14 16.21
CA PRO A 23 7.08 3.93 16.72
C PRO A 23 7.35 2.44 16.96
N GLY A 24 8.57 2.00 16.66
CA GLY A 24 9.02 0.63 16.91
C GLY A 24 8.93 -0.33 15.72
N ASN A 25 8.64 0.18 14.51
CA ASN A 25 8.77 -0.60 13.29
C ASN A 25 10.22 -1.06 13.07
N ASP A 26 10.37 -2.30 12.62
CA ASP A 26 11.63 -2.93 12.29
C ASP A 26 11.76 -3.12 10.76
N PHE A 27 12.59 -2.28 10.15
CA PHE A 27 12.83 -2.25 8.70
C PHE A 27 13.89 -3.23 8.22
N THR A 28 14.49 -4.04 9.12
CA THR A 28 15.65 -4.90 8.82
C THR A 28 15.48 -5.80 7.60
N TRP A 29 14.25 -6.25 7.31
CA TRP A 29 13.94 -7.14 6.20
C TRP A 29 13.14 -6.48 5.08
N SER A 30 12.72 -5.23 5.24
CA SER A 30 12.02 -4.51 4.18
C SER A 30 13.00 -3.93 3.18
N SER A 31 12.54 -3.61 1.97
CA SER A 31 13.36 -2.89 0.99
C SER A 31 13.63 -1.42 1.33
N TRP A 32 13.01 -0.88 2.38
CA TRP A 32 13.23 0.48 2.86
C TRP A 32 14.31 0.51 3.94
N ASP A 33 15.16 1.54 3.88
CA ASP A 33 16.18 1.80 4.90
C ASP A 33 15.53 2.23 6.23
N ASP A 34 14.45 3.02 6.16
CA ASP A 34 13.77 3.56 7.33
C ASP A 34 12.32 4.00 7.05
N ALA A 35 11.63 4.43 8.12
CA ALA A 35 10.27 4.95 8.06
C ALA A 35 10.14 6.21 7.19
N ALA A 36 11.18 7.02 7.05
CA ALA A 36 11.13 8.23 6.23
C ALA A 36 11.18 7.90 4.73
N GLU A 37 11.90 6.85 4.33
CA GLU A 37 11.85 6.32 2.97
C GLU A 37 10.48 5.71 2.66
N ALA A 38 9.99 4.80 3.51
CA ALA A 38 8.68 4.19 3.35
C ALA A 38 7.56 5.24 3.25
N ARG A 39 7.56 6.23 4.16
CA ARG A 39 6.63 7.35 4.14
C ARG A 39 6.68 8.12 2.83
N ARG A 40 7.87 8.42 2.32
CA ARG A 40 8.04 9.18 1.06
C ARG A 40 7.41 8.44 -0.11
N GLU A 41 7.65 7.15 -0.23
CA GLU A 41 7.09 6.33 -1.30
C GLU A 41 5.56 6.26 -1.22
N ILE A 42 5.01 5.87 -0.07
CA ILE A 42 3.54 5.75 0.12
C ILE A 42 2.84 7.11 -0.07
N THR A 43 3.43 8.20 0.43
CA THR A 43 2.88 9.56 0.26
C THR A 43 2.89 9.98 -1.21
N ALA A 44 3.94 9.65 -1.97
CA ALA A 44 4.00 9.93 -3.40
C ALA A 44 2.88 9.19 -4.16
N CYS A 45 2.63 7.92 -3.84
CA CYS A 45 1.50 7.16 -4.40
C CYS A 45 0.15 7.84 -4.11
N ILE A 46 -0.08 8.25 -2.86
CA ILE A 46 -1.32 8.95 -2.46
C ILE A 46 -1.47 10.27 -3.22
N GLN A 47 -0.42 11.08 -3.30
CA GLN A 47 -0.43 12.38 -3.99
C GLN A 47 -0.74 12.23 -5.48
N ASN A 48 -0.15 11.23 -6.15
CA ASN A 48 -0.42 10.94 -7.55
C ASN A 48 -1.91 10.58 -7.77
N LEU A 49 -2.45 9.69 -6.92
CA LEU A 49 -3.87 9.32 -6.98
C LEU A 49 -4.80 10.51 -6.71
N GLN A 50 -4.47 11.36 -5.74
CA GLN A 50 -5.23 12.58 -5.44
C GLN A 50 -5.18 13.61 -6.57
N ALA A 51 -4.07 13.68 -7.31
CA ALA A 51 -3.92 14.50 -8.51
C ALA A 51 -4.67 13.92 -9.74
N GLY A 52 -5.38 12.80 -9.58
CA GLY A 52 -6.06 12.11 -10.67
C GLY A 52 -5.12 11.37 -11.63
N GLN A 53 -3.84 11.25 -11.25
CA GLN A 53 -2.90 10.42 -12.00
C GLN A 53 -3.19 8.95 -11.69
N ARG A 54 -2.97 8.11 -12.70
CA ARG A 54 -3.09 6.66 -12.57
C ARG A 54 -1.68 6.08 -12.50
N PRO A 55 -1.19 5.65 -11.33
CA PRO A 55 0.09 4.96 -11.26
C PRO A 55 0.02 3.64 -12.03
N GLU A 56 1.18 3.13 -12.45
CA GLU A 56 1.26 1.78 -13.00
C GLU A 56 0.78 0.79 -11.93
N LYS A 57 0.15 -0.31 -12.36
CA LYS A 57 -0.35 -1.32 -11.42
C LYS A 57 0.81 -1.89 -10.60
N GLU A 58 1.92 -2.17 -11.26
CA GLU A 58 3.11 -2.77 -10.66
C GLU A 58 3.63 -1.94 -9.47
N ASP A 59 3.68 -0.60 -9.60
CA ASP A 59 4.15 0.33 -8.57
C ASP A 59 3.40 0.18 -7.24
N ILE A 60 2.10 -0.15 -7.29
CA ILE A 60 1.28 -0.33 -6.10
C ILE A 60 1.24 -1.79 -5.68
N SER A 61 1.12 -2.72 -6.63
CA SER A 61 0.96 -4.14 -6.34
C SER A 61 2.17 -4.75 -5.64
N VAL A 62 3.38 -4.28 -5.96
CA VAL A 62 4.62 -4.75 -5.32
C VAL A 62 4.60 -4.47 -3.81
N LEU A 63 4.00 -3.36 -3.37
CA LEU A 63 3.90 -3.00 -1.96
C LEU A 63 3.17 -4.08 -1.15
N PHE A 64 2.13 -4.67 -1.72
CA PHE A 64 1.26 -5.66 -1.07
C PHE A 64 1.60 -7.11 -1.42
N ALA A 65 2.58 -7.35 -2.29
CA ALA A 65 2.95 -8.69 -2.72
C ALA A 65 3.50 -9.53 -1.55
N PRO A 66 3.42 -10.87 -1.63
CA PRO A 66 4.24 -11.74 -0.80
C PRO A 66 5.71 -11.32 -0.95
N THR A 67 6.41 -11.19 0.18
CA THR A 67 7.78 -10.64 0.26
C THR A 67 7.93 -9.25 -0.36
N GLY A 68 6.84 -8.49 -0.47
CA GLY A 68 6.87 -7.06 -0.76
C GLY A 68 7.18 -6.25 0.50
N PRO A 69 7.50 -4.95 0.37
CA PRO A 69 8.02 -4.15 1.47
C PRO A 69 7.04 -4.03 2.65
N LEU A 70 5.74 -3.87 2.41
CA LEU A 70 4.76 -3.85 3.52
C LEU A 70 4.59 -5.22 4.16
N HIS A 71 4.68 -6.31 3.39
CA HIS A 71 4.61 -7.66 3.95
C HIS A 71 5.80 -7.93 4.88
N GLU A 72 7.02 -7.69 4.41
CA GLU A 72 8.25 -7.89 5.19
C GLU A 72 8.27 -7.00 6.44
N LEU A 73 7.97 -5.71 6.28
CA LEU A 73 7.88 -4.79 7.41
C LEU A 73 6.84 -5.25 8.44
N SER A 74 5.68 -5.74 7.98
CA SER A 74 4.60 -6.20 8.87
C SER A 74 4.99 -7.39 9.75
N LEU A 75 5.78 -8.31 9.20
CA LEU A 75 6.24 -9.50 9.90
C LEU A 75 7.25 -9.12 10.98
N SER A 76 8.20 -8.25 10.65
CA SER A 76 9.22 -7.78 11.58
C SER A 76 8.68 -6.84 12.65
N SER A 77 7.61 -6.10 12.34
CA SER A 77 7.05 -5.05 13.21
C SER A 77 5.80 -5.48 13.99
N GLY A 78 5.37 -6.75 13.87
CA GLY A 78 4.29 -7.32 14.70
C GLY A 78 2.87 -6.94 14.28
N TRP A 79 2.64 -6.49 13.05
CA TRP A 79 1.31 -6.13 12.53
C TRP A 79 0.88 -6.93 11.29
N ALA A 80 1.43 -8.13 11.10
CA ALA A 80 1.10 -9.05 10.00
C ALA A 80 -0.40 -9.35 9.82
N ASP A 81 -1.16 -9.49 10.91
CA ASP A 81 -2.62 -9.67 10.85
C ASP A 81 -3.34 -8.44 10.29
N THR A 82 -2.85 -7.25 10.61
CA THR A 82 -3.38 -5.99 10.07
C THR A 82 -3.00 -5.83 8.60
N PHE A 83 -1.76 -6.15 8.23
CA PHE A 83 -1.32 -6.21 6.84
C PHE A 83 -2.21 -7.13 6.00
N THR A 84 -2.50 -8.34 6.49
CA THR A 84 -3.37 -9.30 5.79
C THR A 84 -4.75 -8.70 5.47
N LYS A 85 -5.31 -7.90 6.38
CA LYS A 85 -6.58 -7.19 6.16
C LYS A 85 -6.47 -6.07 5.14
N LEU A 86 -5.34 -5.35 5.11
CA LEU A 86 -5.08 -4.30 4.11
C LEU A 86 -4.86 -4.91 2.72
N ALA A 87 -4.03 -5.94 2.60
CA ALA A 87 -3.82 -6.69 1.36
C ALA A 87 -5.15 -7.26 0.82
N SER A 88 -5.96 -7.86 1.69
CA SER A 88 -7.30 -8.36 1.32
C SER A 88 -8.26 -7.27 0.84
N GLN A 89 -8.08 -6.01 1.27
CA GLN A 89 -8.86 -4.88 0.76
C GLN A 89 -8.30 -4.39 -0.57
N TYR A 90 -6.98 -4.34 -0.70
CA TYR A 90 -6.29 -4.03 -1.95
C TYR A 90 -6.70 -4.99 -3.07
N ASP A 91 -6.69 -6.31 -2.83
CA ASP A 91 -7.09 -7.35 -3.79
C ASP A 91 -8.51 -7.14 -4.35
N LYS A 92 -9.41 -6.51 -3.58
CA LYS A 92 -10.79 -6.22 -4.00
C LYS A 92 -10.89 -4.95 -4.85
N VAL A 93 -9.97 -4.01 -4.66
CA VAL A 93 -10.01 -2.68 -5.28
C VAL A 93 -9.15 -2.63 -6.55
N GLU A 94 -8.00 -3.31 -6.56
CA GLU A 94 -7.09 -3.40 -7.70
C GLU A 94 -7.79 -3.70 -9.04
N PRO A 95 -8.62 -4.76 -9.18
CA PRO A 95 -9.27 -5.07 -10.46
C PRO A 95 -10.28 -4.02 -10.92
N LEU A 96 -10.76 -3.15 -10.02
CA LEU A 96 -11.68 -2.06 -10.36
C LEU A 96 -10.94 -0.85 -10.97
N LEU A 97 -9.67 -0.69 -10.61
CA LEU A 97 -8.79 0.39 -11.06
C LEU A 97 -8.01 0.01 -12.32
N TRP A 98 -7.50 -1.22 -12.37
CA TRP A 98 -6.74 -1.76 -13.49
C TRP A 98 -7.42 -2.96 -14.12
N LYS A 99 -8.61 -2.71 -14.67
CA LYS A 99 -9.26 -3.69 -15.54
C LYS A 99 -8.29 -4.06 -16.67
N PRO A 100 -8.05 -5.36 -16.93
CA PRO A 100 -7.45 -5.74 -18.20
C PRO A 100 -8.34 -5.20 -19.31
N SER A 101 -7.74 -4.60 -20.33
CA SER A 101 -8.48 -4.31 -21.57
C SER A 101 -9.12 -5.62 -22.03
N GLU A 102 -10.43 -5.63 -22.21
CA GLU A 102 -11.09 -6.69 -22.98
C GLU A 102 -10.54 -6.57 -24.41
N ASP A 103 -9.61 -7.46 -24.78
CA ASP A 103 -9.23 -7.71 -26.19
C ASP A 103 -10.23 -8.71 -26.80
#